data_AF-A0A662DET6-F1
#
_entry.id   AF-A0A662DET6-F1
#
_cell.length_a   1.000
_cell.length_b   1.000
_cell.length_c   1.000
_cell.angle_alpha   90.00
_cell.angle_beta   90.00
_cell.angle_gamma   90.00
#
_symmetry.space_group_name_H-M   'P 1'
#
loop_
_entity.id
_entity.type
_entity.pdbx_description
1 polymer ?
#
loop_
_entity_poly.entity_id
_entity_poly.type
_entity_poly.pdbx_seq_one_letter_code
_entity_poly.pdbx_strand_id
1 'polypeptide(L)'
;MIKKELWKNLSAEEIRLYFLLIIKGDKNEGKGSLSLREINHHLGLEFTQNDLKKAVDKLQKFHLIKITSFKRYHIQFELKFPEFL
;
A
#
# COMPACT_ATOMS: atom_id res chain seq x y z
N MET A 1 17.47 -9.19 -12.30
CA MET A 1 16.95 -8.15 -13.22
C MET A 1 15.48 -7.79 -12.92
N ILE A 2 15.06 -7.76 -11.64
CA ILE A 2 13.64 -7.61 -11.25
C ILE A 2 13.30 -6.17 -10.78
N LYS A 3 14.31 -5.42 -10.28
CA LYS A 3 14.13 -4.12 -9.61
C LYS A 3 13.58 -2.98 -10.49
N LYS A 4 13.98 -2.87 -11.76
CA LYS A 4 13.53 -1.77 -12.65
C LYS A 4 12.15 -2.01 -13.25
N GLU A 5 11.69 -3.25 -13.31
CA GLU A 5 10.40 -3.58 -13.93
C GLU A 5 9.24 -3.47 -12.95
N LEU A 6 9.46 -3.73 -11.66
CA LEU A 6 8.41 -3.64 -10.65
C LEU A 6 7.79 -2.23 -10.57
N TRP A 7 8.62 -1.20 -10.48
CA TRP A 7 8.16 0.19 -10.43
C TRP A 7 7.55 0.69 -11.74
N LYS A 8 7.95 0.11 -12.89
CA LYS A 8 7.34 0.42 -14.20
C LYS A 8 5.93 -0.13 -14.34
N ASN A 9 5.57 -1.12 -13.55
CA ASN A 9 4.25 -1.76 -13.58
C ASN A 9 3.26 -1.15 -12.58
N LEU A 10 3.71 -0.20 -11.73
CA LEU A 10 2.86 0.53 -10.79
C LEU A 10 2.53 1.92 -11.33
N SER A 11 1.31 2.39 -11.09
CA SER A 11 0.92 3.77 -11.34
C SER A 11 1.53 4.70 -10.30
N ALA A 12 1.53 6.01 -10.57
CA ALA A 12 1.99 7.01 -9.61
C ALA A 12 1.17 6.97 -8.31
N GLU A 13 -0.14 6.73 -8.39
CA GLU A 13 -1.00 6.60 -7.20
C GLU A 13 -0.66 5.35 -6.38
N GLU A 14 -0.39 4.22 -7.03
CA GLU A 14 -0.03 2.97 -6.36
C GLU A 14 1.34 3.10 -5.66
N ILE A 15 2.30 3.77 -6.29
CA ILE A 15 3.61 4.07 -5.70
C ILE A 15 3.46 5.00 -4.49
N ARG A 16 2.67 6.06 -4.62
CA ARG A 16 2.39 7.00 -3.51
C ARG A 16 1.70 6.30 -2.35
N LEU A 17 0.71 5.44 -2.63
CA LEU A 17 0.06 4.62 -1.62
C LEU A 17 1.08 3.74 -0.90
N TYR A 18 1.94 3.04 -1.63
CA TYR A 18 2.97 2.19 -1.01
C TYR A 18 3.91 2.97 -0.09
N PHE A 19 4.38 4.16 -0.50
CA PHE A 19 5.20 5.00 0.37
C PHE A 19 4.45 5.48 1.61
N LEU A 20 3.16 5.82 1.49
CA LEU A 20 2.35 6.15 2.66
C LEU A 20 2.25 4.97 3.64
N LEU A 21 2.09 3.74 3.14
CA LEU A 21 2.09 2.54 3.98
C LEU A 21 3.44 2.32 4.69
N ILE A 22 4.57 2.58 4.01
CA ILE A 22 5.89 2.55 4.64
C ILE A 22 5.99 3.56 5.79
N ILE A 23 5.53 4.79 5.57
CA ILE A 23 5.59 5.87 6.57
C ILE A 23 4.69 5.57 7.78
N LYS A 24 3.53 4.95 7.55
CA LYS A 24 2.51 4.69 8.57
C LYS A 24 2.63 3.33 9.24
N GLY A 25 3.44 2.43 8.70
CA GLY A 25 3.74 1.14 9.32
C GLY A 25 4.58 1.31 10.58
N ASP A 26 4.33 0.46 11.56
CA ASP A 26 5.18 0.32 12.74
C ASP A 26 6.62 -0.02 12.32
N LYS A 27 7.61 0.61 12.96
CA LYS A 27 9.02 0.47 12.57
C LYS A 27 9.60 -0.92 12.83
N ASN A 28 9.05 -1.66 13.80
CA ASN A 28 9.55 -2.96 14.20
C ASN A 28 8.83 -4.09 13.47
N GLU A 29 7.51 -3.96 13.30
CA GLU A 29 6.67 -5.01 12.73
C GLU A 29 6.27 -4.77 11.27
N GLY A 30 6.44 -3.55 10.75
CA GLY A 30 5.96 -3.16 9.43
C GLY A 30 4.42 -3.21 9.31
N LYS A 31 3.69 -3.29 10.43
CA LYS A 31 2.23 -3.39 10.44
C LYS A 31 1.58 -2.04 10.65
N GLY A 32 0.41 -1.84 10.07
CA GLY A 32 -0.33 -0.60 10.27
C GLY A 32 -1.80 -0.71 9.90
N SER A 33 -2.52 0.37 10.16
CA SER A 33 -3.90 0.53 9.75
C SER A 33 -4.15 1.93 9.24
N LEU A 34 -4.91 2.06 8.17
CA LEU A 34 -5.32 3.36 7.62
C LEU A 34 -6.78 3.32 7.21
N SER A 35 -7.48 4.42 7.45
CA SER A 35 -8.78 4.69 6.84
C SER A 35 -8.62 5.26 5.42
N LEU A 36 -9.64 5.09 4.59
CA LEU A 36 -9.74 5.71 3.27
C LEU A 36 -9.68 7.24 3.36
N ARG A 37 -10.26 7.82 4.43
CA ARG A 37 -10.19 9.24 4.71
C ARG A 37 -8.74 9.71 4.94
N GLU A 38 -7.98 8.97 5.74
CA GLU A 38 -6.57 9.28 5.96
C GLU A 38 -5.76 9.14 4.68
N ILE A 39 -6.00 8.09 3.89
CA ILE A 39 -5.33 7.89 2.60
C ILE A 39 -5.57 9.09 1.68
N ASN A 40 -6.84 9.47 1.50
CA ASN A 40 -7.20 10.59 0.63
C ASN A 40 -6.62 11.92 1.12
N HIS A 41 -6.65 12.15 2.44
CA HIS A 41 -6.06 13.34 3.04
C HIS A 41 -4.54 13.44 2.81
N HIS A 42 -3.79 12.36 3.04
CA HIS A 42 -2.33 12.39 2.91
C HIS A 42 -1.85 12.37 1.46
N LEU A 43 -2.61 11.74 0.56
CA LEU A 43 -2.23 11.64 -0.85
C LEU A 43 -2.73 12.82 -1.70
N GLY A 44 -3.67 13.62 -1.18
CA GLY A 44 -4.35 14.65 -1.98
C GLY A 44 -5.13 14.04 -3.15
N LEU A 45 -5.65 12.83 -2.97
CA LEU A 45 -6.36 12.05 -3.99
C LEU A 45 -7.76 11.68 -3.48
N GLU A 46 -8.66 11.37 -4.40
CA GLU A 46 -9.99 10.85 -4.09
C GLU A 46 -10.09 9.37 -4.46
N PHE A 47 -9.40 8.50 -3.72
CA PHE A 47 -9.63 7.07 -3.87
C PHE A 47 -11.09 6.75 -3.51
N THR A 48 -11.78 6.04 -4.41
CA THR A 48 -12.96 5.28 -4.03
C THR A 48 -12.53 3.99 -3.33
N GLN A 49 -13.47 3.31 -2.65
CA GLN A 49 -13.21 2.00 -2.06
C GLN A 49 -12.73 0.98 -3.11
N ASN A 50 -13.26 1.05 -4.33
CA ASN A 50 -12.89 0.16 -5.42
C ASN A 50 -11.48 0.44 -5.94
N ASP A 51 -11.10 1.72 -6.05
CA ASP A 51 -9.75 2.11 -6.45
C ASP A 51 -8.73 1.68 -5.42
N LEU A 52 -9.05 1.86 -4.13
CA LEU A 52 -8.17 1.42 -3.05
C LEU A 52 -8.00 -0.09 -3.09
N LYS A 53 -9.08 -0.84 -3.29
CA LYS A 53 -9.02 -2.31 -3.42
C LYS A 53 -8.11 -2.73 -4.57
N LYS A 54 -8.27 -2.14 -5.76
CA LYS A 54 -7.42 -2.43 -6.93
C LYS A 54 -5.94 -2.13 -6.64
N ALA A 55 -5.66 -0.98 -6.04
CA ALA A 55 -4.30 -0.58 -5.72
C ALA A 55 -3.66 -1.54 -4.71
N VAL A 56 -4.34 -1.90 -3.62
CA VAL A 56 -3.79 -2.84 -2.64
C VAL A 56 -3.66 -4.25 -3.21
N ASP A 57 -4.60 -4.72 -4.04
CA ASP A 57 -4.52 -6.03 -4.70
C ASP A 57 -3.27 -6.11 -5.60
N LYS A 58 -2.96 -5.01 -6.30
CA LYS A 58 -1.78 -4.95 -7.15
C LYS A 58 -0.48 -4.90 -6.32
N LEU A 59 -0.44 -4.13 -5.23
CA LEU A 59 0.71 -4.13 -4.31
C LEU A 59 0.94 -5.51 -3.67
N GLN A 60 -0.13 -6.24 -3.35
CA GLN A 60 -0.05 -7.63 -2.88
C GLN A 60 0.48 -8.57 -3.96
N LYS A 61 0.03 -8.43 -5.21
CA LYS A 61 0.54 -9.22 -6.36
C LYS A 61 2.05 -9.04 -6.55
N PHE A 62 2.57 -7.85 -6.26
CA PHE A 62 4.01 -7.56 -6.28
C PHE A 62 4.74 -7.93 -4.98
N HIS A 63 4.08 -8.59 -4.04
CA HIS A 63 4.64 -9.01 -2.75
C HIS A 63 5.23 -7.85 -1.94
N LEU A 64 4.67 -6.64 -2.08
CA LEU A 64 5.12 -5.44 -1.35
C LEU A 64 4.41 -5.28 -0.02
N ILE A 65 3.16 -5.75 0.06
CA ILE A 65 2.32 -5.68 1.25
C ILE A 65 1.50 -6.97 1.37
N LYS A 66 0.95 -7.20 2.55
CA LYS A 66 -0.12 -8.15 2.84
C LYS A 66 -1.25 -7.39 3.53
N ILE A 67 -2.47 -7.48 3.01
CA ILE A 67 -3.66 -6.95 3.67
C ILE A 67 -4.19 -8.01 4.62
N THR A 68 -4.20 -7.69 5.92
CA THR A 68 -4.73 -8.58 6.97
C THR A 68 -6.20 -8.33 7.24
N SER A 69 -6.71 -7.14 6.91
CA SER A 69 -8.13 -6.81 6.97
C SER A 69 -8.49 -5.70 6.00
N PHE A 70 -9.62 -5.81 5.32
CA PHE A 70 -10.20 -4.76 4.50
C PHE A 70 -11.68 -4.62 4.87
N LYS A 71 -12.04 -3.59 5.64
CA LYS A 71 -13.42 -3.37 6.11
C LYS A 71 -13.91 -1.99 5.71
N ARG A 72 -14.92 -1.94 4.80
CA ARG A 72 -15.56 -0.73 4.22
C ARG A 72 -14.60 0.40 3.83
N TYR A 73 -14.04 1.11 4.81
CA TYR A 73 -13.16 2.26 4.61
C TYR A 73 -11.86 2.15 5.40
N HIS A 74 -11.47 0.96 5.86
CA HIS A 74 -10.25 0.74 6.62
C HIS A 74 -9.49 -0.45 6.08
N ILE A 75 -8.18 -0.30 5.99
CA ILE A 75 -7.25 -1.37 5.70
C ILE A 75 -6.32 -1.60 6.89
N GLN A 76 -6.05 -2.88 7.17
CA GLN A 76 -4.95 -3.31 8.01
C GLN A 76 -3.94 -4.02 7.11
N PHE A 77 -2.67 -3.68 7.28
CA PHE A 77 -1.62 -4.14 6.40
C PHE A 77 -0.37 -4.53 7.17
N GLU A 78 0.45 -5.34 6.50
CA GLU A 78 1.80 -5.70 6.89
C GLU A 78 2.70 -5.46 5.67
N LEU A 79 3.75 -4.67 5.84
CA LEU A 79 4.77 -4.46 4.82
C LEU A 79 5.53 -5.76 4.62
N LYS A 80 5.64 -6.17 3.37
CA LYS A 80 6.59 -7.20 2.99
C LYS A 80 7.83 -6.46 2.55
N PHE A 81 8.81 -6.38 3.44
CA PHE A 81 10.14 -5.99 3.03
C PHE A 81 10.66 -7.14 2.18
N PRO A 82 10.86 -6.93 0.89
CA PRO A 82 11.50 -7.96 0.12
C PRO A 82 12.93 -8.11 0.69
N GLU A 83 13.41 -9.34 0.84
CA GLU A 83 14.69 -9.74 1.45
C GLU A 83 15.90 -9.03 0.79
N PHE A 84 16.07 -7.74 1.07
CA PHE A 84 17.02 -6.86 0.40
C PHE A 84 17.71 -5.88 1.36
N LEU A 85 17.78 -6.24 2.65
CA LEU A 85 18.82 -5.72 3.55
C LEU A 85 19.99 -6.70 3.56
#